data_AF-A0A821N790-F1
#
_entry.id   AF-A0A821N790-F1
#
_cell.length_a   1.000
_cell.length_b   1.000
_cell.length_c   1.000
_cell.angle_alpha   90.00
_cell.angle_beta   90.00
_cell.angle_gamma   90.00
#
_symmetry.space_group_name_H-M   'P 1'
#
loop_
_entity.id
_entity.type
_entity.pdbx_description
1 polymer ?
#
loop_
_entity_poly.entity_id
_entity_poly.type
_entity_poly.pdbx_seq_one_letter_code
_entity_poly.pdbx_strand_id
1 'polypeptide(L)' 'MQMITSHEEQHPCRECKQYFDTGNELFKHLRIKCYSEEIREQINKLTEHIND' A
#
# COMPACT_ATOMS: atom_id res chain seq x y z
N MET A 1 19.92 -7.35 22.81
CA MET A 1 19.37 -6.09 22.29
C MET A 1 17.94 -6.37 21.87
N GLN A 2 16.98 -5.77 22.56
CA GLN A 2 15.55 -5.93 22.24
C GLN A 2 15.30 -5.29 20.88
N MET A 3 14.79 -6.06 19.92
CA MET A 3 14.23 -5.50 18.69
C MET A 3 12.96 -4.76 19.09
N ILE A 4 13.09 -3.47 19.34
CA ILE A 4 11.97 -2.54 19.34
C ILE A 4 11.47 -2.44 17.89
N THR A 5 10.69 -3.44 17.46
CA THR A 5 9.77 -3.28 16.33
C THR A 5 8.63 -2.41 16.83
N SER A 6 8.88 -1.10 16.91
CA SER A 6 7.85 -0.10 17.18
C SER A 6 6.82 -0.20 16.05
N HIS A 7 5.72 -0.93 16.29
CA HIS A 7 4.61 -1.08 15.34
C HIS A 7 3.94 0.26 15.00
N GLU A 8 4.30 1.33 15.71
CA GLU A 8 3.76 2.68 15.57
C GLU A 8 4.23 3.39 14.29
N GLU A 9 5.31 2.94 13.64
CA GLU A 9 5.84 3.52 12.39
C GLU A 9 5.58 2.67 11.14
N GLN A 10 5.01 1.47 11.31
CA GLN A 10 4.74 0.59 10.18
C GLN A 10 3.41 0.95 9.51
N HIS A 11 3.36 0.77 8.20
CA HIS A 11 2.20 1.02 7.36
C HIS A 11 1.40 -0.27 7.15
N PRO A 12 0.29 -0.50 7.87
CA PRO A 12 -0.46 -1.74 7.74
C PRO A 12 -1.34 -1.74 6.49
N CYS A 13 -1.33 -2.85 5.77
CA CYS A 13 -2.32 -3.13 4.75
C CYS A 13 -3.62 -3.60 5.42
N ARG A 14 -4.73 -2.89 5.16
CA ARG A 14 -6.03 -3.23 5.77
C ARG A 14 -6.65 -4.53 5.25
N GLU A 15 -6.33 -4.88 4.00
CA GLU A 15 -6.91 -6.05 3.34
C GLU A 15 -6.25 -7.35 3.82
N CYS A 16 -4.91 -7.42 3.81
CA CYS A 16 -4.17 -8.65 4.13
C CYS A 16 -3.48 -8.62 5.51
N LYS A 17 -3.57 -7.49 6.23
CA LYS A 17 -2.95 -7.26 7.55
C LYS A 17 -1.42 -7.42 7.58
N GLN A 18 -0.75 -7.29 6.43
CA GLN A 18 0.71 -7.18 6.38
C GLN A 18 1.18 -5.80 6.82
N TYR A 19 2.36 -5.75 7.43
CA TYR A 19 3.01 -4.53 7.87
C TYR A 19 4.19 -4.22 6.95
N PHE A 20 4.37 -2.95 6.61
CA PHE A 20 5.45 -2.46 5.76
C PHE A 20 6.19 -1.34 6.48
N ASP A 21 7.51 -1.28 6.33
CA ASP A 21 8.33 -0.28 7.00
C ASP A 21 8.21 1.11 6.35
N THR A 22 7.74 1.18 5.09
CA THR A 22 7.52 2.45 4.39
C THR A 22 6.18 2.51 3.64
N GLY A 23 5.66 3.73 3.48
CA GLY A 23 4.43 3.97 2.73
C GLY A 23 4.55 3.55 1.26
N ASN A 24 5.73 3.72 0.66
CA ASN A 24 5.98 3.34 -0.73
C ASN A 24 5.90 1.82 -0.94
N GLU A 25 6.39 1.03 0.02
CA GLU A 25 6.25 -0.42 0.00
C GLU A 25 4.79 -0.85 0.17
N LEU A 26 4.06 -0.19 1.08
CA LEU A 26 2.61 -0.42 1.22
C LEU A 26 1.89 -0.09 -0.09
N PHE A 27 2.15 1.05 -0.73
CA PHE A 27 1.53 1.43 -2.01
C PHE A 27 1.83 0.43 -3.12
N LYS A 28 3.09 -0.02 -3.24
CA LYS A 28 3.50 -1.03 -4.20
C LYS A 28 2.79 -2.37 -3.93
N HIS A 29 2.68 -2.77 -2.67
CA HIS A 29 1.94 -3.95 -2.26
C HIS A 29 0.45 -3.82 -2.61
N LEU A 30 -0.20 -2.72 -2.24
CA LEU A 30 -1.61 -2.46 -2.53
C LEU A 30 -1.88 -2.56 -4.03
N ARG A 31 -1.08 -1.90 -4.87
CA ARG A 31 -1.26 -1.92 -6.33
C ARG A 31 -1.04 -3.28 -6.97
N ILE A 32 -0.14 -4.13 -6.46
CA ILE A 32 0.28 -5.38 -7.16
C ILE A 32 -0.34 -6.63 -6.54
N LYS A 33 -0.54 -6.64 -5.23
CA LYS A 33 -0.85 -7.84 -4.44
C LYS A 33 -2.17 -7.77 -3.71
N CYS A 34 -2.70 -6.58 -3.45
CA CYS A 34 -3.86 -6.43 -2.57
C CYS A 34 -5.11 -5.88 -3.25
N TYR A 35 -4.97 -4.95 -4.18
CA TYR A 35 -6.09 -4.41 -4.93
C TYR A 35 -6.53 -5.40 -6.02
N SER A 36 -7.82 -5.73 -5.99
CA SER A 36 -8.52 -6.38 -7.08
C SER A 36 -8.47 -5.52 -8.35
N GLU A 37 -8.62 -6.15 -9.51
CA GLU A 37 -8.60 -5.47 -10.82
C GLU A 37 -9.55 -4.27 -10.88
N GLU A 38 -10.72 -4.37 -10.23
CA GLU A 38 -11.70 -3.27 -10.13
C GLU A 38 -11.13 -2.02 -9.44
N ILE A 39 -10.42 -2.18 -8.32
CA ILE A 39 -9.80 -1.06 -7.60
C ILE A 39 -8.63 -0.48 -8.42
N ARG A 40 -7.89 -1.34 -9.12
CA ARG A 40 -6.78 -0.90 -9.99
C ARG A 40 -7.30 -0.04 -11.15
N GLU A 41 -8.41 -0.44 -11.76
CA GLU A 41 -9.05 0.32 -12.83
C GLU A 41 -9.56 1.68 -12.34
N GLN A 42 -10.19 1.72 -11.16
CA GLN A 42 -10.64 2.98 -10.55
C GLN A 42 -9.48 3.94 -10.27
N ILE A 43 -8.36 3.43 -9.73
CA ILE A 43 -7.17 4.24 -9.48
C ILE A 43 -6.62 4.80 -10.79
N ASN A 44 -6.49 3.97 -11.83
CA ASN A 44 -5.99 4.42 -13.13
C ASN A 44 -6.87 5.53 -13.71
N LYS A 45 -8.21 5.38 -13.69
CA LYS A 45 -9.15 6.42 -14.14
C LYS A 45 -9.01 7.73 -13.35
N LEU A 46 -8.85 7.65 -12.02
CA LEU A 46 -8.71 8.84 -11.16
C LEU A 46 -7.35 9.53 -11.28
N THR A 47 -6.31 8.80 -11.71
CA THR A 47 -4.96 9.35 -11.90
C THR A 47 -4.64 9.66 -13.36
N GLU A 48 -5.57 9.43 -14.29
CA GLU A 48 -5.37 9.65 -15.73
C GLU A 48 -4.93 11.08 -16.04
N HIS A 49 -5.55 12.05 -15.37
CA HIS A 49 -5.34 13.49 -15.55
C HIS A 49 -4.07 14.02 -14.85
N ILE A 50 -3.36 13.18 -14.07
CA ILE A 50 -2.14 13.57 -13.37
C ILE A 50 -0.91 13.43 -14.29
N ASN A 51 -1.04 12.69 -15.39
CA ASN A 51 0.02 12.50 -16.39
C ASN A 51 -0.05 13.50 -17.58
N ASP A 52 -0.92 14.52 -17.52
CA ASP A 52 -1.02 15.61 -18.51
C ASP A 52 -0.15 16.82 -18.12
#